data_AF-A0A1M2UXJ7-F1
#
_entry.id   AF-A0A1M2UXJ7-F1
#
_cell.length_a   1.000
_cell.length_b   1.000
_cell.length_c   1.000
_cell.angle_alpha   90.00
_cell.angle_beta   90.00
_cell.angle_gamma   90.00
#
_symmetry.space_group_name_H-M   'P 1'
#
loop_
_entity.id
_entity.type
_entity.pdbx_description
1 polymer ?
#
loop_
_entity_poly.entity_id
_entity_poly.type
_entity_poly.pdbx_seq_one_letter_code
_entity_poly.pdbx_strand_id
1 'polypeptide(L)'
;MLGFVKQSAFIECKNRLDRSQETANQLERMLEAIRGAVGYVVFTPQGFVEQCNEKLLEVLGYEKSQVIGKHHRAFVEPDYADSAEYGQFWNDLGAGKFVHGLFPRVNSQGKKVWLEGSYFPVRGESGEVVNVVKIAADVTTTVTEGADKEALLTALDSYMAVIKFSPEGTVLDANTNFLRVMGYELSDILGYPHRKFCFDDFYRDNPDFWKRLAAGESFSGRFQRRDAYGQVVWLEATYSPVYDELGRVNKIVKFAMDITEQVNRSDAARESAAATSEETSQIASHSTNAIEEAIKVTDQVTKEVAEALDLSQALEEQAAKIQGIVTTIQGVADQTNLLALNAAIEAARAGEVGRGFAVVADEVRTLAARTAGSLSEISSVVQANNEMIMDLRLRMARVNELSSNSSDQITSLSQGIVEVDRGISELAQTVANLK
;
A
#
# COMPACT_ATOMS: atom_id res chain seq x y z
N MET A 1 -53.28 57.14 81.60
CA MET A 1 -52.45 57.44 80.41
C MET A 1 -51.22 56.53 80.28
N LEU A 2 -50.42 56.31 81.33
CA LEU A 2 -49.22 55.42 81.24
C LEU A 2 -49.51 53.94 80.87
N GLY A 3 -50.66 53.37 81.25
CA GLY A 3 -51.02 51.98 80.93
C GLY A 3 -51.32 51.73 79.44
N PHE A 4 -51.98 52.69 78.78
CA PHE A 4 -52.30 52.60 77.35
C PHE A 4 -51.06 52.74 76.45
N VAL A 5 -50.11 53.60 76.83
CA VAL A 5 -48.83 53.77 76.10
C VAL A 5 -47.97 52.50 76.19
N LYS A 6 -47.92 51.85 77.36
CA LYS A 6 -47.21 50.56 77.53
C LYS A 6 -47.84 49.42 76.74
N GLN A 7 -49.17 49.36 76.67
CA GLN A 7 -49.88 48.33 75.91
C GLN A 7 -49.72 48.52 74.39
N SER A 8 -49.73 49.76 73.90
CA SER A 8 -49.47 50.08 72.49
C SER A 8 -48.03 49.74 72.08
N ALA A 9 -47.03 50.11 72.89
CA ALA A 9 -45.63 49.80 72.62
C ALA A 9 -45.32 48.28 72.66
N PHE A 10 -46.00 47.54 73.55
CA PHE A 10 -45.90 46.08 73.63
C PHE A 10 -46.48 45.40 72.37
N ILE A 11 -47.66 45.84 71.91
CA ILE A 11 -48.29 45.32 70.69
C ILE A 11 -47.43 45.62 69.47
N GLU A 12 -46.85 46.82 69.38
CA GLU A 12 -45.95 47.20 68.28
C GLU A 12 -44.66 46.37 68.27
N CYS A 13 -44.04 46.15 69.44
CA CYS A 13 -42.86 45.30 69.56
C CYS A 13 -43.15 43.84 69.19
N LYS A 14 -44.29 43.31 69.64
CA LYS A 14 -44.75 41.95 69.28
C LYS A 14 -44.98 41.82 67.77
N ASN A 15 -45.68 42.78 67.14
CA ASN A 15 -45.92 42.76 65.70
C ASN A 15 -44.63 42.86 64.89
N ARG A 16 -43.63 43.62 65.37
CA ARG A 16 -42.31 43.69 64.73
C ARG A 16 -41.54 42.37 64.87
N LEU A 17 -41.62 41.72 66.03
CA LEU A 17 -41.01 40.41 66.26
C LEU A 17 -41.67 39.34 65.37
N ASP A 18 -43.00 39.31 65.31
CA ASP A 18 -43.75 38.35 64.48
C ASP A 18 -43.40 38.52 62.99
N ARG A 19 -43.34 39.76 62.48
CA ARG A 19 -42.89 40.04 61.10
C ARG A 19 -41.43 39.66 60.85
N SER A 20 -40.55 39.91 61.82
CA SER A 20 -39.14 39.53 61.73
C SER A 20 -39.00 38.01 61.67
N GLN A 21 -39.78 37.28 62.47
CA GLN A 21 -39.79 35.82 62.48
C GLN A 21 -40.36 35.25 61.17
N GLU A 22 -41.44 35.83 60.65
CA GLU A 22 -42.02 35.42 59.37
C GLU A 22 -41.04 35.63 58.21
N THR A 23 -40.35 36.78 58.20
CA THR A 23 -39.31 37.09 57.20
C THR A 23 -38.13 36.12 57.32
N ALA A 24 -37.67 35.84 58.54
CA ALA A 24 -36.59 34.88 58.79
C ALA A 24 -36.97 33.47 58.30
N ASN A 25 -38.17 33.02 58.63
CA ASN A 25 -38.69 31.72 58.18
C ASN A 25 -38.82 31.66 56.64
N GLN A 26 -39.21 32.75 55.99
CA GLN A 26 -39.30 32.82 54.53
C GLN A 26 -37.91 32.72 53.88
N LEU A 27 -36.93 33.47 54.40
CA LEU A 27 -35.54 33.43 53.92
C LEU A 27 -34.92 32.04 54.13
N GLU A 28 -35.19 31.41 55.27
CA GLU A 28 -34.70 30.07 55.59
C GLU A 28 -35.23 29.04 54.60
N ARG A 29 -36.54 29.06 54.29
CA ARG A 29 -37.14 28.17 53.28
C ARG A 29 -36.55 28.38 51.89
N MET A 30 -36.31 29.62 51.49
CA MET A 30 -35.68 29.93 50.19
C MET A 30 -34.23 29.43 50.13
N LEU A 31 -33.45 29.63 51.21
CA LEU A 31 -32.08 29.13 51.30
C LEU A 31 -32.04 27.61 51.30
N GLU A 32 -32.96 26.95 52.00
CA GLU A 32 -33.06 25.48 52.00
C GLU A 32 -33.39 24.93 50.60
N ALA A 33 -34.32 25.57 49.87
CA ALA A 33 -34.62 25.18 48.50
C ALA A 33 -33.40 25.31 47.57
N ILE A 34 -32.62 26.39 47.69
CA ILE A 34 -31.38 26.57 46.92
C ILE A 34 -30.34 25.52 47.33
N ARG A 35 -30.14 25.31 48.64
CA ARG A 35 -29.23 24.29 49.19
C ARG A 35 -29.61 22.88 48.76
N GLY A 36 -30.88 22.58 48.53
CA GLY A 36 -31.32 21.28 48.03
C GLY A 36 -30.97 21.04 46.55
N ALA A 37 -30.76 22.10 45.76
CA ALA A 37 -30.54 21.99 44.32
C ALA A 37 -29.06 21.88 43.92
N VAL A 38 -28.13 22.34 44.76
CA VAL A 38 -26.69 22.41 44.45
C VAL A 38 -25.82 21.82 45.56
N GLY A 39 -24.59 21.45 45.28
CA GLY A 39 -23.63 21.12 46.33
C GLY A 39 -23.37 22.35 47.19
N TYR A 40 -23.45 22.21 48.52
CA TYR A 40 -23.34 23.32 49.47
C TYR A 40 -22.36 22.97 50.59
N VAL A 41 -21.46 23.89 50.92
CA VAL A 41 -20.52 23.75 52.04
C VAL A 41 -20.19 25.11 52.66
N VAL A 42 -20.02 25.14 53.97
CA VAL A 42 -19.60 26.30 54.75
C VAL A 42 -18.25 26.00 55.35
N PHE A 43 -17.33 26.96 55.24
CA PHE A 43 -16.01 26.89 55.84
C PHE A 43 -15.82 28.01 56.86
N THR A 44 -15.00 27.76 57.88
CA THR A 44 -14.40 28.83 58.68
C THR A 44 -13.55 29.75 57.80
N PRO A 45 -13.20 30.96 58.26
CA PRO A 45 -12.27 31.83 57.52
C PRO A 45 -10.89 31.20 57.28
N GLN A 46 -10.50 30.22 58.11
CA GLN A 46 -9.26 29.44 57.98
C GLN A 46 -9.42 28.21 57.07
N GLY A 47 -10.61 27.97 56.52
CA GLY A 47 -10.86 26.92 55.54
C GLY A 47 -11.19 25.53 56.09
N PHE A 48 -11.65 25.44 57.34
CA PHE A 48 -12.17 24.21 57.93
C PHE A 48 -13.65 24.05 57.64
N VAL A 49 -14.11 22.86 57.25
CA VAL A 49 -15.52 22.62 56.95
C VAL A 49 -16.36 22.66 58.22
N GLU A 50 -17.35 23.55 58.27
CA GLU A 50 -18.34 23.64 59.36
C GLU A 50 -19.62 22.87 59.02
N GLN A 51 -20.07 22.98 57.77
CA GLN A 51 -21.33 22.40 57.30
C GLN A 51 -21.20 21.96 55.85
N CYS A 52 -21.90 20.89 55.47
CA CYS A 52 -22.07 20.50 54.07
C CYS A 52 -23.41 19.78 53.89
N ASN A 53 -23.94 19.79 52.68
CA ASN A 53 -25.17 19.07 52.34
C ASN A 53 -24.89 17.72 51.67
N GLU A 54 -25.93 16.88 51.56
CA GLU A 54 -25.84 15.55 50.95
C GLU A 54 -25.44 15.61 49.48
N LYS A 55 -25.94 16.60 48.72
CA LYS A 55 -25.62 16.76 47.30
C LYS A 55 -24.11 16.87 47.03
N LEU A 56 -23.39 17.62 47.86
CA LEU A 56 -21.94 17.72 47.74
C LEU A 56 -21.23 16.42 48.13
N LEU A 57 -21.73 15.74 49.16
CA LEU A 57 -21.19 14.47 49.64
C LEU A 57 -21.35 13.35 48.61
N GLU A 58 -22.51 13.27 47.95
CA GLU A 58 -22.77 12.34 46.85
C GLU A 58 -21.76 12.53 45.70
N VAL A 59 -21.57 13.78 45.27
CA VAL A 59 -20.64 14.11 44.17
C VAL A 59 -19.19 13.75 44.52
N LEU A 60 -18.77 14.00 45.76
CA LEU A 60 -17.40 13.73 46.20
C LEU A 60 -17.21 12.32 46.81
N GLY A 61 -18.29 11.54 46.96
CA GLY A 61 -18.27 10.18 47.52
C GLY A 61 -17.82 10.08 48.98
N TYR A 62 -17.86 11.17 49.75
CA TYR A 62 -17.45 11.16 51.17
C TYR A 62 -18.65 11.02 52.09
N GLU A 63 -18.45 10.41 53.25
CA GLU A 63 -19.38 10.52 54.36
C GLU A 63 -19.21 11.85 55.10
N LYS A 64 -20.30 12.38 55.68
CA LYS A 64 -20.28 13.64 56.43
C LYS A 64 -19.21 13.66 57.54
N SER A 65 -19.03 12.54 58.24
CA SER A 65 -18.02 12.36 59.30
C SER A 65 -16.58 12.54 58.80
N GLN A 66 -16.33 12.27 57.53
CA GLN A 66 -15.01 12.39 56.89
C GLN A 66 -14.73 13.82 56.41
N VAL A 67 -15.76 14.66 56.32
CA VAL A 67 -15.67 16.02 55.75
C VAL A 67 -15.70 17.10 56.83
N ILE A 68 -16.62 17.00 57.78
CA ILE A 68 -16.78 18.01 58.84
C ILE A 68 -15.49 18.12 59.67
N GLY A 69 -15.06 19.37 59.92
CA GLY A 69 -13.84 19.68 60.69
C GLY A 69 -12.54 19.45 59.92
N LYS A 70 -12.57 18.91 58.70
CA LYS A 70 -11.37 18.83 57.84
C LYS A 70 -11.14 20.15 57.15
N HIS A 71 -9.86 20.45 56.91
CA HIS A 71 -9.50 21.60 56.11
C HIS A 71 -9.75 21.31 54.62
N HIS A 72 -10.24 22.29 53.88
CA HIS A 72 -10.46 22.24 52.42
C HIS A 72 -9.29 21.63 51.61
N ARG A 73 -8.04 21.78 52.07
CA ARG A 73 -6.85 21.22 51.43
C ARG A 73 -6.85 19.69 51.34
N ALA A 74 -7.64 19.03 52.18
CA ALA A 74 -7.79 17.57 52.15
C ALA A 74 -8.57 17.05 50.93
N PHE A 75 -9.26 17.94 50.19
CA PHE A 75 -10.14 17.57 49.07
C PHE A 75 -9.62 18.07 47.71
N VAL A 76 -8.36 18.51 47.65
CA VAL A 76 -7.70 18.96 46.44
C VAL A 76 -6.46 18.11 46.16
N GLU A 77 -5.91 18.21 44.96
CA GLU A 77 -4.65 17.52 44.62
C GLU A 77 -3.49 18.04 45.51
N PRO A 78 -2.58 17.17 45.98
CA PRO A 78 -1.49 17.57 46.88
C PRO A 78 -0.64 18.73 46.36
N ASP A 79 -0.25 18.69 45.08
CA ASP A 79 0.57 19.73 44.46
C ASP A 79 -0.12 21.10 44.47
N TYR A 80 -1.45 21.13 44.30
CA TYR A 80 -2.22 22.37 44.41
C TYR A 80 -2.34 22.82 45.86
N ALA A 81 -2.52 21.92 46.83
CA ALA A 81 -2.61 22.28 48.24
C ALA A 81 -1.35 23.02 48.75
N ASP A 82 -0.18 22.68 48.22
CA ASP A 82 1.11 23.27 48.59
C ASP A 82 1.51 24.49 47.72
N SER A 83 0.67 24.87 46.76
CA SER A 83 0.93 25.95 45.83
C SER A 83 0.71 27.35 46.42
N ALA A 84 1.39 28.37 45.86
CA ALA A 84 1.19 29.76 46.25
C ALA A 84 -0.23 30.25 45.89
N GLU A 85 -0.78 29.71 44.80
CA GLU A 85 -2.12 29.96 44.29
C GLU A 85 -3.19 29.54 45.31
N TYR A 86 -3.02 28.39 45.97
CA TYR A 86 -3.93 27.93 47.02
C TYR A 86 -3.89 28.84 48.26
N GLY A 87 -2.70 29.30 48.65
CA GLY A 87 -2.54 30.29 49.72
C GLY A 87 -3.25 31.61 49.38
N GLN A 88 -3.04 32.12 48.18
CA GLN A 88 -3.69 33.35 47.70
C GLN A 88 -5.21 33.21 47.65
N PHE A 89 -5.72 32.05 47.24
CA PHE A 89 -7.16 31.76 47.21
C PHE A 89 -7.83 31.96 48.58
N TRP A 90 -7.24 31.43 49.66
CA TRP A 90 -7.79 31.63 51.01
C TRP A 90 -7.55 33.04 51.55
N ASN A 91 -6.44 33.70 51.19
CA ASN A 91 -6.21 35.10 51.55
C ASN A 91 -7.28 36.02 50.92
N ASP A 92 -7.60 35.80 49.64
CA ASP A 92 -8.64 36.54 48.92
C ASP A 92 -10.01 36.36 49.59
N LEU A 93 -10.38 35.12 49.91
CA LEU A 93 -11.64 34.83 50.60
C LEU A 93 -11.67 35.45 52.01
N GLY A 94 -10.56 35.42 52.75
CA GLY A 94 -10.43 36.04 54.06
C GLY A 94 -10.52 37.58 54.03
N ALA A 95 -10.05 38.21 52.94
CA ALA A 95 -10.27 39.63 52.67
C ALA A 95 -11.72 39.95 52.24
N GLY A 96 -12.53 38.90 52.04
CA GLY A 96 -13.92 38.95 51.64
C GLY A 96 -14.14 39.22 50.16
N LYS A 97 -13.21 38.77 49.31
CA LYS A 97 -13.33 38.75 47.86
C LYS A 97 -14.09 37.50 47.41
N PHE A 98 -15.09 37.69 46.54
CA PHE A 98 -15.82 36.61 45.89
C PHE A 98 -14.92 35.88 44.88
N VAL A 99 -15.02 34.55 44.83
CA VAL A 99 -14.27 33.72 43.87
C VAL A 99 -15.20 32.73 43.18
N HIS A 100 -15.15 32.71 41.84
CA HIS A 100 -15.89 31.78 40.99
C HIS A 100 -14.97 31.13 39.96
N GLY A 101 -15.24 29.88 39.60
CA GLY A 101 -14.52 29.19 38.53
C GLY A 101 -14.75 27.67 38.51
N LEU A 102 -13.97 27.01 37.65
CA LEU A 102 -13.91 25.56 37.54
C LEU A 102 -12.77 25.02 38.39
N PHE A 103 -13.11 24.10 39.29
CA PHE A 103 -12.17 23.60 40.28
C PHE A 103 -12.07 22.08 40.22
N PRO A 104 -10.89 21.52 39.91
CA PRO A 104 -10.67 20.10 40.05
C PRO A 104 -10.61 19.74 41.55
N ARG A 105 -11.31 18.67 41.92
CA ARG A 105 -11.32 18.10 43.27
C ARG A 105 -11.03 16.61 43.20
N VAL A 106 -10.62 16.07 44.32
CA VAL A 106 -10.37 14.63 44.47
C VAL A 106 -11.50 14.06 45.31
N ASN A 107 -12.16 13.03 44.81
CA ASN A 107 -13.22 12.34 45.54
C ASN A 107 -12.63 11.30 46.53
N SER A 108 -13.48 10.65 47.33
CA SER A 108 -13.05 9.67 48.33
C SER A 108 -12.25 8.47 47.78
N GLN A 109 -12.34 8.21 46.48
CA GLN A 109 -11.63 7.13 45.78
C GLN A 109 -10.35 7.61 45.09
N GLY A 110 -9.99 8.89 45.22
CA GLY A 110 -8.81 9.46 44.55
C GLY A 110 -9.06 9.89 43.10
N LYS A 111 -10.31 9.85 42.61
CA LYS A 111 -10.65 10.24 41.23
C LYS A 111 -10.90 11.75 41.14
N LYS A 112 -10.46 12.35 40.03
CA LYS A 112 -10.70 13.75 39.70
C LYS A 112 -12.18 14.01 39.39
N VAL A 113 -12.74 15.05 40.01
CA VAL A 113 -14.10 15.57 39.83
C VAL A 113 -14.01 17.06 39.53
N TRP A 114 -14.75 17.55 38.54
CA TRP A 114 -14.79 18.98 38.20
C TRP A 114 -16.02 19.63 38.80
N LEU A 115 -15.77 20.63 39.66
CA LEU A 115 -16.83 21.43 40.26
C LEU A 115 -16.79 22.85 39.71
N GLU A 116 -17.88 23.30 39.10
CA GLU A 116 -18.13 24.72 38.91
C GLU A 116 -18.58 25.29 40.25
N GLY A 117 -17.74 26.12 40.87
CA GLY A 117 -17.90 26.58 42.23
C GLY A 117 -17.98 28.09 42.35
N SER A 118 -18.79 28.57 43.27
CA SER A 118 -18.84 29.97 43.69
C SER A 118 -18.67 30.06 45.20
N TYR A 119 -17.63 30.77 45.65
CA TYR A 119 -17.26 30.96 47.05
C TYR A 119 -17.62 32.39 47.48
N PHE A 120 -18.49 32.50 48.47
CA PHE A 120 -19.07 33.72 49.01
C PHE A 120 -18.60 33.94 50.45
N PRO A 121 -17.69 34.89 50.70
CA PRO A 121 -17.36 35.30 52.05
C PRO A 121 -18.55 36.01 52.71
N VAL A 122 -18.97 35.55 53.88
CA VAL A 122 -20.03 36.15 54.68
C VAL A 122 -19.40 37.05 55.73
N ARG A 123 -19.83 38.30 55.79
CA ARG A 123 -19.29 39.31 56.72
C ARG A 123 -20.16 39.45 57.96
N GLY A 124 -19.53 39.58 59.12
CA GLY A 124 -20.16 39.92 60.39
C GLY A 124 -20.49 41.40 60.50
N GLU A 125 -21.08 41.81 61.64
CA GLU A 125 -21.52 43.19 61.88
C GLU A 125 -20.36 44.20 61.88
N SER A 126 -19.15 43.79 62.25
CA SER A 126 -17.93 44.61 62.20
C SER A 126 -17.16 44.53 60.87
N GLY A 127 -17.70 43.82 59.85
CA GLY A 127 -17.18 43.77 58.48
C GLY A 127 -16.13 42.70 58.20
N GLU A 128 -15.68 41.97 59.23
CA GLU A 128 -14.82 40.79 59.14
C GLU A 128 -15.54 39.60 58.51
N VAL A 129 -14.80 38.75 57.80
CA VAL A 129 -15.36 37.50 57.26
C VAL A 129 -15.51 36.50 58.40
N VAL A 130 -16.75 36.08 58.66
CA VAL A 130 -17.08 35.12 59.73
C VAL A 130 -17.14 33.67 59.22
N ASN A 131 -17.49 33.47 57.95
CA ASN A 131 -17.42 32.18 57.27
C ASN A 131 -17.39 32.37 55.74
N VAL A 132 -17.12 31.29 55.02
CA VAL A 132 -17.16 31.25 53.55
C VAL A 132 -18.16 30.18 53.12
N VAL A 133 -19.19 30.59 52.40
CA VAL A 133 -20.19 29.69 51.82
C VAL A 133 -19.77 29.34 50.39
N LYS A 134 -19.75 28.07 50.02
CA LYS A 134 -19.56 27.62 48.65
C LYS A 134 -20.80 26.90 48.15
N ILE A 135 -21.23 27.26 46.94
CA ILE A 135 -22.11 26.42 46.12
C ILE A 135 -21.32 25.81 44.98
N ALA A 136 -21.69 24.59 44.58
CA ALA A 136 -21.00 23.84 43.54
C ALA A 136 -21.97 23.01 42.68
N ALA A 137 -21.72 22.98 41.38
CA ALA A 137 -22.32 22.03 40.45
C ALA A 137 -21.26 21.05 39.96
N ASP A 138 -21.62 19.77 39.83
CA ASP A 138 -20.77 18.78 39.19
C ASP A 138 -20.86 18.93 37.68
N VAL A 139 -19.73 19.27 37.06
CA VAL A 139 -19.59 19.42 35.61
C VAL A 139 -18.58 18.43 35.04
N THR A 140 -18.26 17.37 35.78
CA THR A 140 -17.24 16.38 35.41
C THR A 140 -17.50 15.81 34.02
N THR A 141 -18.70 15.29 33.77
CA THR A 141 -19.06 14.71 32.47
C THR A 141 -18.91 15.72 31.33
N THR A 142 -19.41 16.95 31.51
CA THR A 142 -19.32 18.01 30.50
C THR A 142 -17.87 18.35 30.16
N VAL A 143 -17.01 18.49 31.19
CA VAL A 143 -15.60 18.82 31.00
C VAL A 143 -14.84 17.66 30.36
N THR A 144 -15.07 16.42 30.80
CA THR A 144 -14.35 15.25 30.25
C THR A 144 -14.78 14.95 28.83
N GLU A 145 -16.08 14.99 28.52
CA GLU A 145 -16.56 14.79 27.15
C GLU A 145 -16.10 15.90 26.20
N GLY A 146 -16.02 17.13 26.69
CA GLY A 146 -15.45 18.25 25.93
C GLY A 146 -13.98 18.01 25.60
N ALA A 147 -13.19 17.60 26.59
CA ALA A 147 -11.77 17.30 26.41
C ALA A 147 -11.53 16.13 25.44
N ASP A 148 -12.32 15.05 25.54
CA ASP A 148 -12.20 13.89 24.63
C ASP A 148 -12.57 14.27 23.19
N LYS A 149 -13.61 15.09 23.00
CA LYS A 149 -13.99 15.60 21.68
C LYS A 149 -12.90 16.48 21.07
N GLU A 150 -12.31 17.39 21.85
CA GLU A 150 -11.20 18.24 21.41
C GLU A 150 -9.95 17.42 21.05
N ALA A 151 -9.63 16.39 21.84
CA ALA A 151 -8.52 15.49 21.55
C ALA A 151 -8.74 14.74 20.22
N LEU A 152 -9.96 14.26 19.97
CA LEU A 152 -10.32 13.59 18.72
C LEU A 152 -10.23 14.56 17.52
N LEU A 153 -10.76 15.78 17.66
CA LEU A 153 -10.68 16.81 16.61
C LEU A 153 -9.22 17.16 16.29
N THR A 154 -8.38 17.31 17.32
CA THR A 154 -6.94 17.56 17.16
C THR A 154 -6.25 16.42 16.42
N ALA A 155 -6.57 15.17 16.76
CA ALA A 155 -6.03 14.00 16.07
C ALA A 155 -6.44 13.99 14.59
N LEU A 156 -7.71 14.24 14.27
CA LEU A 156 -8.17 14.33 12.87
C LEU A 156 -7.49 15.47 12.12
N ASP A 157 -7.36 16.65 12.75
CA ASP A 157 -6.73 17.83 12.16
C ASP A 157 -5.27 17.59 11.80
N SER A 158 -4.57 16.73 12.57
CA SER A 158 -3.17 16.40 12.34
C SER A 158 -2.91 15.55 11.09
N TYR A 159 -3.90 14.78 10.63
CA TYR A 159 -3.75 13.86 9.47
C TYR A 159 -4.52 14.30 8.22
N MET A 160 -5.66 14.97 8.39
CA MET A 160 -6.55 15.30 7.28
C MET A 160 -6.38 16.74 6.84
N ALA A 161 -6.50 17.00 5.54
CA ALA A 161 -6.75 18.34 5.04
C ALA A 161 -8.22 18.70 5.27
N VAL A 162 -8.47 19.78 6.01
CA VAL A 162 -9.81 20.23 6.37
C VAL A 162 -10.04 21.65 5.87
N ILE A 163 -11.16 21.86 5.19
CA ILE A 163 -11.61 23.19 4.76
C ILE A 163 -13.10 23.34 5.01
N LYS A 164 -13.51 24.51 5.47
CA LYS A 164 -14.89 24.86 5.83
C LYS A 164 -15.41 25.87 4.83
N PHE A 165 -16.64 25.67 4.36
CA PHE A 165 -17.32 26.55 3.43
C PHE A 165 -18.66 27.00 3.98
N SER A 166 -19.14 28.15 3.52
CA SER A 166 -20.54 28.54 3.64
C SER A 166 -21.41 27.59 2.77
N PRO A 167 -22.74 27.55 2.99
CA PRO A 167 -23.65 26.78 2.14
C PRO A 167 -23.59 27.16 0.65
N GLU A 168 -23.14 28.38 0.33
CA GLU A 168 -22.95 28.89 -1.04
C GLU A 168 -21.58 28.53 -1.63
N GLY A 169 -20.69 27.96 -0.84
CA GLY A 169 -19.37 27.51 -1.28
C GLY A 169 -18.24 28.52 -1.15
N THR A 170 -18.41 29.53 -0.28
CA THR A 170 -17.35 30.48 0.06
C THR A 170 -16.50 29.93 1.21
N VAL A 171 -15.17 30.03 1.11
CA VAL A 171 -14.25 29.55 2.16
C VAL A 171 -14.44 30.37 3.44
N LEU A 172 -14.66 29.67 4.55
CA LEU A 172 -14.76 30.23 5.90
C LEU A 172 -13.48 30.04 6.71
N ASP A 173 -12.81 28.91 6.51
CA ASP A 173 -11.62 28.51 7.29
C ASP A 173 -10.95 27.30 6.65
N ALA A 174 -9.66 27.08 6.90
CA ALA A 174 -8.92 25.89 6.45
C ALA A 174 -7.78 25.58 7.42
N ASN A 175 -7.52 24.30 7.64
CA ASN A 175 -6.41 23.87 8.50
C ASN A 175 -5.07 23.89 7.77
N THR A 176 -3.98 23.79 8.54
CA THR A 176 -2.61 23.82 8.03
C THR A 176 -2.33 22.72 7.00
N ASN A 177 -2.95 21.55 7.14
CA ASN A 177 -2.77 20.45 6.20
C ASN A 177 -3.38 20.77 4.83
N PHE A 178 -4.59 21.34 4.78
CA PHE A 178 -5.20 21.79 3.53
C PHE A 178 -4.35 22.88 2.86
N LEU A 179 -3.93 23.88 3.64
CA LEU A 179 -3.10 24.99 3.15
C LEU A 179 -1.78 24.48 2.55
N ARG A 180 -1.11 23.55 3.24
CA ARG A 180 0.13 22.92 2.76
C ARG A 180 -0.07 22.13 1.48
N VAL A 181 -1.06 21.23 1.45
CA VAL A 181 -1.36 20.39 0.28
C VAL A 181 -1.73 21.24 -0.94
N MET A 182 -2.47 22.33 -0.72
CA MET A 182 -2.94 23.20 -1.81
C MET A 182 -2.01 24.39 -2.10
N GLY A 183 -0.93 24.57 -1.33
CA GLY A 183 0.06 25.64 -1.52
C GLY A 183 -0.46 27.06 -1.27
N TYR A 184 -1.52 27.24 -0.48
CA TYR A 184 -2.10 28.55 -0.19
C TYR A 184 -1.83 28.99 1.25
N GLU A 185 -1.79 30.29 1.50
CA GLU A 185 -2.01 30.85 2.83
C GLU A 185 -3.51 31.09 3.08
N LEU A 186 -3.94 31.09 4.34
CA LEU A 186 -5.37 31.26 4.66
C LEU A 186 -5.91 32.60 4.13
N SER A 187 -5.10 33.66 4.20
CA SER A 187 -5.44 34.99 3.67
C SER A 187 -5.73 35.00 2.16
N ASP A 188 -5.18 34.05 1.40
CA ASP A 188 -5.32 34.01 -0.05
C ASP A 188 -6.65 33.38 -0.49
N ILE A 189 -7.28 32.64 0.42
CA ILE A 189 -8.47 31.83 0.12
C ILE A 189 -9.68 32.21 0.96
N LEU A 190 -9.49 32.87 2.10
CA LEU A 190 -10.61 33.28 2.96
C LEU A 190 -11.57 34.19 2.19
N GLY A 191 -12.86 33.84 2.19
CA GLY A 191 -13.89 34.58 1.44
C GLY A 191 -13.92 34.31 -0.06
N TYR A 192 -13.00 33.51 -0.62
CA TYR A 192 -13.04 33.13 -2.03
C TYR A 192 -13.97 31.92 -2.26
N PRO A 193 -14.55 31.78 -3.48
CA PRO A 193 -15.37 30.63 -3.81
C PRO A 193 -14.53 29.37 -4.03
N HIS A 194 -15.08 28.20 -3.69
CA HIS A 194 -14.50 26.88 -3.95
C HIS A 194 -14.05 26.67 -5.40
N ARG A 195 -14.66 27.36 -6.37
CA ARG A 195 -14.25 27.35 -7.79
C ARG A 195 -12.78 27.72 -7.99
N LYS A 196 -12.18 28.51 -7.10
CA LYS A 196 -10.73 28.83 -7.12
C LYS A 196 -9.86 27.57 -7.17
N PHE A 197 -10.30 26.46 -6.58
CA PHE A 197 -9.57 25.20 -6.54
C PHE A 197 -9.96 24.21 -7.66
N CYS A 198 -10.91 24.56 -8.53
CA CYS A 198 -11.50 23.61 -9.46
C CYS A 198 -10.99 23.79 -10.89
N PHE A 199 -11.11 22.72 -11.68
CA PHE A 199 -11.13 22.80 -13.15
C PHE A 199 -12.54 23.12 -13.64
N ASP A 200 -12.66 23.68 -14.84
CA ASP A 200 -13.94 24.19 -15.38
C ASP A 200 -15.01 23.11 -15.49
N ASP A 201 -14.58 21.88 -15.81
CA ASP A 201 -15.41 20.70 -15.97
C ASP A 201 -16.22 20.33 -14.73
N PHE A 202 -15.70 20.58 -13.52
CA PHE A 202 -16.35 20.17 -12.27
C PHE A 202 -17.77 20.74 -12.13
N TYR A 203 -17.94 22.03 -12.41
CA TYR A 203 -19.25 22.70 -12.29
C TYR A 203 -20.17 22.45 -13.47
N ARG A 204 -19.61 22.09 -14.64
CA ARG A 204 -20.40 21.61 -15.77
C ARG A 204 -21.07 20.27 -15.42
N ASP A 205 -20.30 19.38 -14.81
CA ASP A 205 -20.77 18.03 -14.49
C ASP A 205 -21.57 18.01 -13.17
N ASN A 206 -21.39 19.00 -12.30
CA ASN A 206 -22.08 19.14 -11.00
C ASN A 206 -22.73 20.53 -10.82
N PRO A 207 -23.74 20.91 -11.63
CA PRO A 207 -24.31 22.26 -11.62
C PRO A 207 -25.01 22.63 -10.31
N ASP A 208 -25.63 21.66 -9.62
CA ASP A 208 -26.37 21.89 -8.37
C ASP A 208 -25.60 21.47 -7.10
N PHE A 209 -24.27 21.32 -7.19
CA PHE A 209 -23.42 20.81 -6.12
C PHE A 209 -23.68 21.48 -4.75
N TRP A 210 -23.62 22.81 -4.70
CA TRP A 210 -23.82 23.56 -3.46
C TRP A 210 -25.28 23.58 -2.98
N LYS A 211 -26.26 23.55 -3.90
CA LYS A 211 -27.68 23.45 -3.52
C LYS A 211 -27.97 22.12 -2.82
N ARG A 212 -27.39 21.03 -3.31
CA ARG A 212 -27.54 19.68 -2.73
C ARG A 212 -26.87 19.60 -1.36
N LEU A 213 -25.64 20.12 -1.24
CA LEU A 213 -24.96 20.24 0.05
C LEU A 213 -25.75 21.07 1.07
N ALA A 214 -26.28 22.22 0.66
CA ALA A 214 -27.12 23.07 1.51
C ALA A 214 -28.44 22.40 1.90
N ALA A 215 -28.94 21.45 1.10
CA ALA A 215 -30.10 20.61 1.43
C ALA A 215 -29.77 19.41 2.33
N GLY A 216 -28.52 19.25 2.76
CA GLY A 216 -28.09 18.21 3.70
C GLY A 216 -27.46 16.97 3.04
N GLU A 217 -27.30 16.94 1.72
CA GLU A 217 -26.65 15.83 1.03
C GLU A 217 -25.13 15.85 1.21
N SER A 218 -24.52 14.69 1.45
CA SER A 218 -23.05 14.55 1.49
C SER A 218 -22.49 14.05 0.16
N PHE A 219 -21.28 14.46 -0.18
CA PHE A 219 -20.59 14.02 -1.41
C PHE A 219 -19.21 13.46 -1.07
N SER A 220 -18.95 12.23 -1.50
CA SER A 220 -17.66 11.57 -1.35
C SER A 220 -17.12 11.14 -2.71
N GLY A 221 -15.80 11.20 -2.88
CA GLY A 221 -15.14 10.74 -4.09
C GLY A 221 -13.72 11.26 -4.24
N ARG A 222 -13.15 11.01 -5.43
CA ARG A 222 -11.84 11.53 -5.83
C ARG A 222 -12.03 12.75 -6.70
N PHE A 223 -11.32 13.82 -6.36
CA PHE A 223 -11.47 15.11 -7.00
C PHE A 223 -10.12 15.64 -7.44
N GLN A 224 -10.01 15.99 -8.72
CA GLN A 224 -8.94 16.83 -9.20
C GLN A 224 -9.16 18.27 -8.73
N ARG A 225 -8.13 18.86 -8.16
CA ARG A 225 -8.10 20.25 -7.73
C ARG A 225 -6.82 20.92 -8.23
N ARG A 226 -6.84 22.24 -8.22
CA ARG A 226 -5.74 23.10 -8.63
C ARG A 226 -5.16 23.77 -7.39
N ASP A 227 -3.87 23.60 -7.18
CA ASP A 227 -3.13 24.29 -6.12
C ASP A 227 -2.87 25.77 -6.48
N ALA A 228 -2.14 26.49 -5.62
CA ALA A 228 -1.77 27.89 -5.86
C ALA A 228 -0.85 28.10 -7.07
N TYR A 229 -0.13 27.07 -7.49
CA TYR A 229 0.82 27.10 -8.62
C TYR A 229 0.19 26.65 -9.93
N GLY A 230 -1.07 26.21 -9.91
CA GLY A 230 -1.77 25.71 -11.09
C GLY A 230 -1.64 24.21 -11.31
N GLN A 231 -0.95 23.48 -10.43
CA GLN A 231 -0.70 22.04 -10.54
C GLN A 231 -1.92 21.23 -10.11
N VAL A 232 -2.02 20.01 -10.65
CA VAL A 232 -3.09 19.07 -10.33
C VAL A 232 -2.78 18.42 -8.98
N VAL A 233 -3.72 18.51 -8.06
CA VAL A 233 -3.74 17.77 -6.79
C VAL A 233 -4.94 16.85 -6.80
N TRP A 234 -4.72 15.56 -6.52
CA TRP A 234 -5.79 14.59 -6.35
C TRP A 234 -6.16 14.46 -4.88
N LEU A 235 -7.43 14.75 -4.57
CA LEU A 235 -7.96 14.63 -3.22
C LEU A 235 -9.04 13.56 -3.16
N GLU A 236 -8.86 12.56 -2.32
CA GLU A 236 -9.97 11.72 -1.86
C GLU A 236 -10.67 12.44 -0.71
N ALA A 237 -11.92 12.83 -0.91
CA ALA A 237 -12.57 13.75 0.00
C ALA A 237 -14.05 13.45 0.22
N THR A 238 -14.55 13.91 1.35
CA THR A 238 -15.98 13.96 1.68
C THR A 238 -16.37 15.38 2.08
N TYR A 239 -17.42 15.91 1.45
CA TYR A 239 -18.09 17.15 1.82
C TYR A 239 -19.29 16.81 2.70
N SER A 240 -19.29 17.29 3.94
CA SER A 240 -20.28 16.97 4.97
C SER A 240 -20.97 18.23 5.47
N PRO A 241 -22.31 18.33 5.34
CA PRO A 241 -23.09 19.41 5.93
C PRO A 241 -23.06 19.38 7.46
N VAL A 242 -22.91 20.56 8.08
CA VAL A 242 -22.95 20.74 9.53
C VAL A 242 -24.12 21.66 9.88
N TYR A 243 -24.92 21.20 10.83
CA TYR A 243 -26.20 21.81 11.21
C TYR A 243 -26.04 22.77 12.39
N ASP A 244 -26.85 23.84 12.40
CA ASP A 244 -27.04 24.70 13.57
C ASP A 244 -28.03 24.08 14.59
N GLU A 245 -28.23 24.77 15.72
CA GLU A 245 -29.16 24.37 16.78
C GLU A 245 -30.63 24.30 16.31
N LEU A 246 -30.95 24.92 15.18
CA LEU A 246 -32.28 24.93 14.56
C LEU A 246 -32.41 23.85 13.46
N GLY A 247 -31.40 22.98 13.30
CA GLY A 247 -31.40 21.89 12.32
C GLY A 247 -31.18 22.32 10.87
N ARG A 248 -30.66 23.53 10.64
CA ARG A 248 -30.36 24.04 9.29
C ARG A 248 -28.88 23.92 8.99
N VAL A 249 -28.52 23.61 7.74
CA VAL A 249 -27.11 23.57 7.32
C VAL A 249 -26.51 24.97 7.46
N ASN A 250 -25.55 25.13 8.36
CA ASN A 250 -24.87 26.39 8.63
C ASN A 250 -23.53 26.48 7.89
N LYS A 251 -22.84 25.35 7.71
CA LYS A 251 -21.56 25.26 7.01
C LYS A 251 -21.36 23.88 6.41
N ILE A 252 -20.47 23.78 5.45
CA ILE A 252 -20.01 22.51 4.87
C ILE A 252 -18.56 22.29 5.28
N VAL A 253 -18.25 21.13 5.86
CA VAL A 253 -16.87 20.76 6.18
C VAL A 253 -16.42 19.71 5.19
N LYS A 254 -15.29 19.96 4.53
CA LYS A 254 -14.65 19.00 3.64
C LYS A 254 -13.45 18.38 4.37
N PHE A 255 -13.43 17.06 4.47
CA PHE A 255 -12.27 16.28 4.88
C PHE A 255 -11.64 15.68 3.64
N ALA A 256 -10.32 15.84 3.48
CA ALA A 256 -9.60 15.37 2.31
C ALA A 256 -8.27 14.72 2.69
N MET A 257 -7.88 13.73 1.89
CA MET A 257 -6.55 13.12 1.88
C MET A 257 -5.92 13.37 0.51
N ASP A 258 -4.65 13.77 0.52
CA ASP A 258 -3.87 13.89 -0.71
C ASP A 258 -3.45 12.51 -1.20
N ILE A 259 -3.90 12.15 -2.40
CA ILE A 259 -3.59 10.89 -3.07
C ILE A 259 -2.80 11.13 -4.37
N THR A 260 -2.26 12.33 -4.58
CA THR A 260 -1.57 12.72 -5.82
C THR A 260 -0.42 11.78 -6.15
N GLU A 261 0.42 11.45 -5.16
CA GLU A 261 1.52 10.52 -5.37
C GLU A 261 1.03 9.11 -5.72
N GLN A 262 -0.04 8.65 -5.07
CA GLN A 262 -0.62 7.34 -5.35
C GLN A 262 -1.17 7.26 -6.78
N VAL A 263 -1.87 8.29 -7.25
CA VAL A 263 -2.37 8.36 -8.62
C VAL A 263 -1.21 8.41 -9.62
N ASN A 264 -0.21 9.27 -9.40
CA ASN A 264 0.95 9.38 -10.28
C ASN A 264 1.73 8.05 -10.38
N ARG A 265 1.92 7.33 -9.26
CA ARG A 265 2.55 6.00 -9.28
C ARG A 265 1.72 4.98 -10.05
N SER A 266 0.40 5.01 -9.88
CA SER A 266 -0.52 4.12 -10.61
C SER A 266 -0.48 4.39 -12.12
N ASP A 267 -0.48 5.65 -12.52
CA ASP A 267 -0.41 6.04 -13.94
C ASP A 267 0.93 5.67 -14.58
N ALA A 268 2.04 5.93 -13.89
CA ALA A 268 3.38 5.54 -14.35
C ALA A 268 3.52 4.02 -14.48
N ALA A 269 2.99 3.25 -13.53
CA ALA A 269 2.97 1.79 -13.59
C ALA A 269 2.14 1.28 -14.78
N ARG A 270 0.99 1.93 -15.05
CA ARG A 270 0.11 1.61 -16.18
C ARG A 270 0.81 1.86 -17.52
N GLU A 271 1.46 3.01 -17.67
CA GLU A 271 2.22 3.36 -18.88
C GLU A 271 3.39 2.42 -19.11
N SER A 272 4.16 2.12 -18.05
CA SER A 272 5.27 1.15 -18.11
C SER A 272 4.78 -0.24 -18.50
N ALA A 273 3.67 -0.72 -17.91
CA ALA A 273 3.11 -2.02 -18.23
C ALA A 273 2.62 -2.08 -19.70
N ALA A 274 2.02 -1.00 -20.21
CA ALA A 274 1.62 -0.93 -21.61
C ALA A 274 2.83 -0.97 -22.57
N ALA A 275 3.88 -0.20 -22.29
CA ALA A 275 5.11 -0.20 -23.09
C ALA A 275 5.80 -1.57 -23.11
N THR A 276 5.96 -2.19 -21.94
CA THR A 276 6.53 -3.55 -21.85
C THR A 276 5.66 -4.59 -22.55
N SER A 277 4.33 -4.48 -22.50
CA SER A 277 3.43 -5.40 -23.21
C SER A 277 3.62 -5.33 -24.73
N GLU A 278 3.70 -4.11 -25.27
CA GLU A 278 3.93 -3.88 -26.70
C GLU A 278 5.29 -4.44 -27.14
N GLU A 279 6.37 -4.13 -26.41
CA GLU A 279 7.71 -4.65 -26.69
C GLU A 279 7.74 -6.18 -26.67
N THR A 280 7.11 -6.80 -25.65
CA THR A 280 7.07 -8.26 -25.54
C THR A 280 6.26 -8.88 -26.68
N SER A 281 5.19 -8.24 -27.16
CA SER A 281 4.41 -8.72 -28.30
C SER A 281 5.24 -8.73 -29.59
N GLN A 282 6.02 -7.68 -29.82
CA GLN A 282 6.95 -7.61 -30.95
C GLN A 282 8.03 -8.71 -30.86
N ILE A 283 8.60 -8.94 -29.67
CA ILE A 283 9.56 -10.02 -29.44
C ILE A 283 8.92 -11.39 -29.69
N ALA A 284 7.69 -11.62 -29.23
CA ALA A 284 6.97 -12.87 -29.45
C ALA A 284 6.74 -13.11 -30.96
N SER A 285 6.29 -12.08 -31.70
CA SER A 285 6.11 -12.15 -33.15
C SER A 285 7.41 -12.45 -33.91
N HIS A 286 8.51 -11.78 -33.56
CA HIS A 286 9.82 -12.08 -34.11
C HIS A 286 10.27 -13.51 -33.79
N SER A 287 9.98 -13.99 -32.59
CA SER A 287 10.32 -15.36 -32.17
C SER A 287 9.54 -16.40 -32.95
N THR A 288 8.24 -16.16 -33.22
CA THR A 288 7.43 -17.04 -34.08
C THR A 288 8.03 -17.17 -35.48
N ASN A 289 8.43 -16.05 -36.09
CA ASN A 289 9.05 -16.08 -37.43
C ASN A 289 10.37 -16.86 -37.43
N ALA A 290 11.22 -16.66 -36.41
CA ALA A 290 12.48 -17.38 -36.28
C ALA A 290 12.27 -18.89 -36.08
N ILE A 291 11.22 -19.29 -35.34
CA ILE A 291 10.83 -20.68 -35.16
C ILE A 291 10.38 -21.31 -36.49
N GLU A 292 9.54 -20.61 -37.26
CA GLU A 292 9.12 -21.10 -38.59
C GLU A 292 10.32 -21.31 -39.54
N GLU A 293 11.31 -20.42 -39.49
CA GLU A 293 12.56 -20.57 -40.24
C GLU A 293 13.37 -21.77 -39.76
N ALA A 294 13.50 -21.96 -38.45
CA ALA A 294 14.20 -23.10 -37.86
C ALA A 294 13.56 -24.44 -38.23
N ILE A 295 12.22 -24.52 -38.29
CA ILE A 295 11.49 -25.71 -38.77
C ILE A 295 11.88 -26.02 -40.22
N LYS A 296 11.86 -25.02 -41.11
CA LYS A 296 12.25 -25.21 -42.52
C LYS A 296 13.69 -25.69 -42.68
N VAL A 297 14.61 -25.13 -41.89
CA VAL A 297 16.02 -25.55 -41.90
C VAL A 297 16.16 -27.00 -41.42
N THR A 298 15.43 -27.39 -40.37
CA THR A 298 15.48 -28.75 -39.81
C THR A 298 14.93 -29.78 -40.80
N ASP A 299 13.82 -29.45 -41.49
CA ASP A 299 13.25 -30.29 -42.55
C ASP A 299 14.23 -30.46 -43.72
N GLN A 300 14.89 -29.37 -44.15
CA GLN A 300 15.91 -29.43 -45.20
C GLN A 300 17.10 -30.30 -44.77
N VAL A 301 17.58 -30.18 -43.53
CA VAL A 301 18.68 -31.03 -43.02
C VAL A 301 18.30 -32.51 -43.06
N THR A 302 17.10 -32.87 -42.61
CA THR A 302 16.61 -34.25 -42.65
C THR A 302 16.56 -34.79 -44.08
N LYS A 303 16.16 -33.96 -45.05
CA LYS A 303 16.17 -34.32 -46.47
C LYS A 303 17.59 -34.54 -47.02
N GLU A 304 18.52 -33.62 -46.75
CA GLU A 304 19.93 -33.74 -47.17
C GLU A 304 20.60 -35.00 -46.58
N VAL A 305 20.29 -35.33 -45.32
CA VAL A 305 20.77 -36.56 -44.68
C VAL A 305 20.23 -37.81 -45.39
N ALA A 306 18.96 -37.83 -45.78
CA ALA A 306 18.37 -38.93 -46.52
C ALA A 306 19.05 -39.11 -47.89
N GLU A 307 19.25 -38.02 -48.63
CA GLU A 307 19.95 -38.04 -49.93
C GLU A 307 21.41 -38.51 -49.78
N ALA A 308 22.11 -38.10 -48.73
CA ALA A 308 23.47 -38.54 -48.44
C ALA A 308 23.56 -40.04 -48.08
N LEU A 309 22.56 -40.57 -47.36
CA LEU A 309 22.48 -42.01 -47.06
C LEU A 309 22.26 -42.85 -48.32
N ASP A 310 21.38 -42.40 -49.22
CA ASP A 310 21.14 -43.05 -50.51
C ASP A 310 22.41 -43.05 -51.38
N LEU A 311 23.10 -41.91 -51.45
CA LEU A 311 24.37 -41.79 -52.18
C LEU A 311 25.46 -42.69 -51.58
N SER A 312 25.53 -42.77 -50.25
CA SER A 312 26.45 -43.64 -49.52
C SER A 312 26.22 -45.11 -49.87
N GLN A 313 24.96 -45.53 -49.99
CA GLN A 313 24.61 -46.90 -50.38
C GLN A 313 25.03 -47.18 -51.82
N ALA A 314 24.80 -46.24 -52.75
CA ALA A 314 25.23 -46.39 -54.13
C ALA A 314 26.77 -46.51 -54.26
N LEU A 315 27.52 -45.78 -53.44
CA LEU A 315 28.98 -45.88 -53.38
C LEU A 315 29.45 -47.24 -52.86
N GLU A 316 28.77 -47.79 -51.85
CA GLU A 316 29.07 -49.12 -51.29
C GLU A 316 28.88 -50.22 -52.35
N GLU A 317 27.77 -50.16 -53.10
CA GLU A 317 27.52 -51.07 -54.23
C GLU A 317 28.57 -50.94 -55.33
N GLN A 318 29.02 -49.71 -55.63
CA GLN A 318 30.04 -49.46 -56.64
C GLN A 318 31.40 -49.98 -56.20
N ALA A 319 31.79 -49.78 -54.93
CA ALA A 319 33.01 -50.32 -54.36
C ALA A 319 33.01 -51.86 -54.39
N ALA A 320 31.88 -52.50 -54.07
CA ALA A 320 31.72 -53.95 -54.17
C ALA A 320 31.89 -54.47 -55.61
N LYS A 321 31.34 -53.78 -56.61
CA LYS A 321 31.54 -54.10 -58.03
C LYS A 321 33.01 -54.00 -58.43
N ILE A 322 33.71 -52.94 -58.01
CA ILE A 322 35.15 -52.78 -58.28
C ILE A 322 35.95 -53.91 -57.63
N GLN A 323 35.66 -54.27 -56.38
CA GLN A 323 36.34 -55.37 -55.70
C GLN A 323 36.17 -56.69 -56.48
N GLY A 324 34.97 -56.97 -57.01
CA GLY A 324 34.73 -58.13 -57.87
C GLY A 324 35.54 -58.12 -59.17
N ILE A 325 35.68 -56.95 -59.81
CA ILE A 325 36.55 -56.78 -60.98
C ILE A 325 38.01 -57.03 -60.61
N VAL A 326 38.49 -56.46 -59.50
CA VAL A 326 39.86 -56.65 -59.01
C VAL A 326 40.16 -58.13 -58.77
N THR A 327 39.26 -58.86 -58.10
CA THR A 327 39.40 -60.32 -57.89
C THR A 327 39.44 -61.09 -59.21
N THR A 328 38.62 -60.70 -60.18
CA THR A 328 38.59 -61.35 -61.51
C THR A 328 39.92 -61.14 -62.25
N ILE A 329 40.42 -59.91 -62.30
CA ILE A 329 41.69 -59.59 -62.98
C ILE A 329 42.88 -60.23 -62.25
N GLN A 330 42.83 -60.33 -60.91
CA GLN A 330 43.86 -61.03 -60.13
C GLN A 330 43.95 -62.51 -60.55
N GLY A 331 42.79 -63.17 -60.71
CA GLY A 331 42.74 -64.53 -61.24
C GLY A 331 43.33 -64.66 -62.65
N VAL A 332 43.07 -63.67 -63.53
CA VAL A 332 43.67 -63.63 -64.88
C VAL A 332 45.19 -63.42 -64.81
N ALA A 333 45.67 -62.53 -63.94
CA ALA A 333 47.10 -62.27 -63.75
C ALA A 333 47.82 -63.53 -63.23
N ASP A 334 47.24 -64.22 -62.25
CA ASP A 334 47.78 -65.46 -61.69
C ASP A 334 47.83 -66.58 -62.73
N GLN A 335 46.77 -66.74 -63.54
CA GLN A 335 46.75 -67.68 -64.66
C GLN A 335 47.79 -67.32 -65.73
N THR A 336 47.92 -66.04 -66.06
CA THR A 336 48.90 -65.55 -67.05
C THR A 336 50.32 -65.81 -66.57
N ASN A 337 50.58 -65.62 -65.27
CA ASN A 337 51.86 -65.94 -64.64
C ASN A 337 52.19 -67.44 -64.71
N LEU A 338 51.20 -68.32 -64.49
CA LEU A 338 51.37 -69.77 -64.63
C LEU A 338 51.60 -70.20 -66.09
N LEU A 339 50.87 -69.60 -67.04
CA LEU A 339 51.08 -69.85 -68.48
C LEU A 339 52.47 -69.41 -68.93
N ALA A 340 52.93 -68.24 -68.46
CA ALA A 340 54.27 -67.72 -68.74
C ALA A 340 55.36 -68.62 -68.14
N LEU A 341 55.15 -69.14 -66.92
CA LEU A 341 56.06 -70.11 -66.31
C LEU A 341 56.16 -71.40 -67.13
N ASN A 342 55.02 -71.95 -67.57
CA ASN A 342 55.01 -73.14 -68.42
C ASN A 342 55.71 -72.88 -69.77
N ALA A 343 55.49 -71.71 -70.37
CA ALA A 343 56.16 -71.30 -71.59
C ALA A 343 57.68 -71.15 -71.40
N ALA A 344 58.14 -70.61 -70.26
CA ALA A 344 59.55 -70.50 -69.93
C ALA A 344 60.21 -71.89 -69.75
N ILE A 345 59.51 -72.85 -69.14
CA ILE A 345 59.97 -74.24 -69.01
C ILE A 345 60.13 -74.89 -70.40
N GLU A 346 59.12 -74.75 -71.27
CA GLU A 346 59.18 -75.34 -72.61
C GLU A 346 60.25 -74.67 -73.50
N ALA A 347 60.42 -73.36 -73.35
CA ALA A 347 61.48 -72.61 -74.02
C ALA A 347 62.89 -73.06 -73.56
N ALA A 348 63.08 -73.36 -72.27
CA ALA A 348 64.33 -73.94 -71.76
C ALA A 348 64.56 -75.37 -72.30
N ARG A 349 63.48 -76.14 -72.47
CA ARG A 349 63.53 -77.51 -73.00
C ARG A 349 63.90 -77.57 -74.49
N ALA A 350 63.52 -76.55 -75.26
CA ALA A 350 63.81 -76.43 -76.69
C ALA A 350 65.25 -75.96 -77.05
N GLY A 351 66.10 -75.67 -76.06
CA GLY A 351 67.51 -75.34 -76.26
C GLY A 351 67.73 -74.04 -77.05
N GLU A 352 68.65 -74.03 -78.02
CA GLU A 352 69.00 -72.84 -78.83
C GLU A 352 67.81 -72.25 -79.60
N VAL A 353 66.84 -73.06 -80.02
CA VAL A 353 65.67 -72.62 -80.81
C VAL A 353 64.62 -71.92 -79.93
N GLY A 354 64.57 -72.23 -78.63
CA GLY A 354 63.61 -71.65 -77.67
C GLY A 354 64.02 -70.30 -77.09
N ARG A 355 65.21 -69.79 -77.42
CA ARG A 355 65.82 -68.63 -76.76
C ARG A 355 65.01 -67.33 -76.90
N GLY A 356 64.39 -67.11 -78.07
CA GLY A 356 63.48 -65.97 -78.29
C GLY A 356 62.15 -66.09 -77.54
N PHE A 357 61.61 -67.31 -77.43
CA PHE A 357 60.40 -67.59 -76.65
C PHE A 357 60.62 -67.43 -75.14
N ALA A 358 61.82 -67.76 -74.64
CA ALA A 358 62.18 -67.58 -73.24
C ALA A 358 62.12 -66.10 -72.81
N VAL A 359 62.57 -65.18 -73.68
CA VAL A 359 62.50 -63.72 -73.40
C VAL A 359 61.05 -63.24 -73.32
N VAL A 360 60.21 -63.67 -74.27
CA VAL A 360 58.77 -63.30 -74.26
C VAL A 360 58.07 -63.87 -73.03
N ALA A 361 58.36 -65.12 -72.66
CA ALA A 361 57.80 -65.74 -71.47
C ALA A 361 58.17 -64.99 -70.18
N ASP A 362 59.42 -64.55 -70.04
CA ASP A 362 59.85 -63.80 -68.86
C ASP A 362 59.26 -62.37 -68.83
N GLU A 363 59.06 -61.74 -69.99
CA GLU A 363 58.36 -60.44 -70.10
C GLU A 363 56.88 -60.57 -69.70
N VAL A 364 56.17 -61.60 -70.19
CA VAL A 364 54.77 -61.87 -69.81
C VAL A 364 54.65 -62.18 -68.32
N ARG A 365 55.60 -62.94 -67.77
CA ARG A 365 55.67 -63.24 -66.32
C ARG A 365 55.85 -61.96 -65.50
N THR A 366 56.76 -61.08 -65.92
CA THR A 366 57.02 -59.79 -65.27
C THR A 366 55.81 -58.87 -65.36
N LEU A 367 55.12 -58.84 -66.51
CA LEU A 367 53.89 -58.09 -66.69
C LEU A 367 52.76 -58.59 -65.78
N ALA A 368 52.58 -59.91 -65.67
CA ALA A 368 51.60 -60.52 -64.78
C ALA A 368 51.89 -60.18 -63.31
N ALA A 369 53.17 -60.24 -62.88
CA ALA A 369 53.58 -59.86 -61.54
C ALA A 369 53.35 -58.37 -61.25
N ARG A 370 53.65 -57.48 -62.20
CA ARG A 370 53.34 -56.04 -62.08
C ARG A 370 51.83 -55.78 -62.00
N THR A 371 51.05 -56.51 -62.78
CA THR A 371 49.59 -56.42 -62.77
C THR A 371 49.02 -56.82 -61.40
N ALA A 372 49.50 -57.92 -60.83
CA ALA A 372 49.14 -58.34 -59.47
C ALA A 372 49.50 -57.29 -58.40
N GLY A 373 50.68 -56.68 -58.52
CA GLY A 373 51.09 -55.56 -57.67
C GLY A 373 50.11 -54.39 -57.71
N SER A 374 49.75 -53.93 -58.92
CA SER A 374 48.79 -52.84 -59.10
C SER A 374 47.37 -53.20 -58.62
N LEU A 375 46.94 -54.45 -58.77
CA LEU A 375 45.64 -54.90 -58.26
C LEU A 375 45.58 -54.91 -56.74
N SER A 376 46.68 -55.26 -56.07
CA SER A 376 46.81 -55.16 -54.61
C SER A 376 46.64 -53.71 -54.14
N GLU A 377 47.27 -52.75 -54.82
CA GLU A 377 47.11 -51.32 -54.53
C GLU A 377 45.65 -50.87 -54.73
N ILE A 378 45.01 -51.26 -55.84
CA ILE A 378 43.59 -50.94 -56.08
C ILE A 378 42.70 -51.54 -54.99
N SER A 379 42.95 -52.80 -54.59
CA SER A 379 42.19 -53.45 -53.52
C SER A 379 42.33 -52.68 -52.20
N SER A 380 43.52 -52.17 -51.89
CA SER A 380 43.75 -51.35 -50.69
C SER A 380 42.97 -50.03 -50.74
N VAL A 381 42.92 -49.36 -51.89
CA VAL A 381 42.13 -48.12 -52.07
C VAL A 381 40.63 -48.39 -51.94
N VAL A 382 40.13 -49.48 -52.52
CA VAL A 382 38.71 -49.86 -52.41
C VAL A 382 38.33 -50.18 -50.96
N GLN A 383 39.21 -50.87 -50.22
CA GLN A 383 39.00 -51.14 -48.81
C GLN A 383 38.96 -49.85 -47.97
N ALA A 384 39.89 -48.92 -48.21
CA ALA A 384 39.88 -47.61 -47.55
C ALA A 384 38.61 -46.80 -47.86
N ASN A 385 38.11 -46.87 -49.10
CA ASN A 385 36.85 -46.24 -49.48
C ASN A 385 35.64 -46.84 -48.73
N ASN A 386 35.59 -48.17 -48.55
CA ASN A 386 34.53 -48.81 -47.76
C ASN A 386 34.55 -48.34 -46.29
N GLU A 387 35.74 -48.20 -45.69
CA GLU A 387 35.89 -47.67 -44.33
C GLU A 387 35.38 -46.22 -44.24
N MET A 388 35.70 -45.37 -45.23
CA MET A 388 35.19 -43.99 -45.29
C MET A 388 33.67 -43.93 -45.46
N ILE A 389 33.08 -44.82 -46.26
CA ILE A 389 31.62 -44.93 -46.45
C ILE A 389 30.95 -45.32 -45.13
N MET A 390 31.51 -46.27 -44.38
CA MET A 390 30.99 -46.64 -43.06
C MET A 390 31.06 -45.48 -42.05
N ASP A 391 32.17 -44.73 -42.01
CA ASP A 391 32.29 -43.54 -41.16
C ASP A 391 31.26 -42.47 -41.54
N LEU A 392 31.05 -42.25 -42.85
CA LEU A 392 30.04 -41.31 -43.35
C LEU A 392 28.62 -41.71 -42.88
N ARG A 393 28.24 -42.99 -42.96
CA ARG A 393 26.93 -43.47 -42.46
C ARG A 393 26.75 -43.23 -40.96
N LEU A 394 27.78 -43.50 -40.15
CA LEU A 394 27.74 -43.24 -38.71
C LEU A 394 27.56 -41.76 -38.38
N ARG A 395 28.23 -40.88 -39.15
CA ARG A 395 28.07 -39.42 -39.00
C ARG A 395 26.66 -38.98 -39.41
N MET A 396 26.12 -39.49 -40.51
CA MET A 396 24.75 -39.17 -40.96
C MET A 396 23.69 -39.62 -39.95
N ALA A 397 23.85 -40.80 -39.33
CA ALA A 397 22.97 -41.24 -38.26
C ALA A 397 22.96 -40.26 -37.06
N ARG A 398 24.14 -39.73 -36.70
CA ARG A 398 24.26 -38.73 -35.63
C ARG A 398 23.64 -37.38 -35.99
N VAL A 399 23.79 -36.94 -37.24
CA VAL A 399 23.15 -35.71 -37.74
C VAL A 399 21.63 -35.87 -37.72
N ASN A 400 21.11 -37.04 -38.11
CA ASN A 400 19.68 -37.32 -38.07
C ASN A 400 19.11 -37.26 -36.64
N GLU A 401 19.80 -37.86 -35.67
CA GLU A 401 19.43 -37.81 -34.26
C GLU A 401 19.43 -36.36 -33.73
N LEU A 402 20.47 -35.59 -34.07
CA LEU A 402 20.55 -34.16 -33.70
C LEU A 402 19.41 -33.34 -34.32
N SER A 403 19.06 -33.62 -35.58
CA SER A 403 17.94 -32.97 -36.28
C SER A 403 16.60 -33.28 -35.59
N SER A 404 16.36 -34.54 -35.24
CA SER A 404 15.18 -34.96 -34.48
C SER A 404 15.07 -34.24 -33.14
N ASN A 405 16.15 -34.21 -32.36
CA ASN A 405 16.17 -33.50 -31.08
C ASN A 405 15.93 -32.00 -31.24
N SER A 406 16.47 -31.40 -32.31
CA SER A 406 16.24 -29.98 -32.62
C SER A 406 14.77 -29.71 -32.95
N SER A 407 14.11 -30.59 -33.70
CA SER A 407 12.68 -30.51 -34.00
C SER A 407 11.81 -30.52 -32.74
N ASP A 408 12.12 -31.39 -31.77
CA ASP A 408 11.41 -31.48 -30.49
C ASP A 408 11.60 -30.21 -29.65
N GLN A 409 12.82 -29.67 -29.62
CA GLN A 409 13.12 -28.40 -28.94
C GLN A 409 12.40 -27.21 -29.58
N ILE A 410 12.38 -27.13 -30.91
CA ILE A 410 11.67 -26.08 -31.65
C ILE A 410 10.16 -26.15 -31.37
N THR A 411 9.58 -27.35 -31.34
CA THR A 411 8.16 -27.54 -31.01
C THR A 411 7.85 -27.05 -29.59
N SER A 412 8.71 -27.39 -28.63
CA SER A 412 8.56 -26.93 -27.24
C SER A 412 8.69 -25.40 -27.11
N LEU A 413 9.63 -24.80 -27.86
CA LEU A 413 9.81 -23.36 -27.92
C LEU A 413 8.58 -22.67 -28.53
N SER A 414 8.00 -23.25 -29.59
CA SER A 414 6.78 -22.74 -30.21
C SER A 414 5.61 -22.70 -29.22
N GLN A 415 5.46 -23.72 -28.38
CA GLN A 415 4.43 -23.74 -27.34
C GLN A 415 4.67 -22.63 -26.30
N GLY A 416 5.91 -22.46 -25.86
CA GLY A 416 6.28 -21.39 -24.93
C GLY A 416 5.97 -19.98 -25.46
N ILE A 417 6.23 -19.72 -26.75
CA ILE A 417 5.90 -18.43 -27.37
C ILE A 417 4.38 -18.19 -27.43
N VAL A 418 3.58 -19.22 -27.70
CA VAL A 418 2.11 -19.10 -27.66
C VAL A 418 1.60 -18.76 -26.26
N GLU A 419 2.21 -19.33 -25.21
CA GLU A 419 1.88 -18.98 -23.83
C GLU A 419 2.25 -17.53 -23.49
N VAL A 420 3.40 -17.06 -23.97
CA VAL A 420 3.83 -15.65 -23.82
C VAL A 420 2.84 -14.70 -24.50
N ASP A 421 2.43 -14.99 -25.74
CA ASP A 421 1.46 -14.17 -26.48
C ASP A 421 0.09 -14.07 -25.78
N ARG A 422 -0.39 -15.20 -25.23
CA ARG A 422 -1.60 -15.22 -24.39
C ARG A 422 -1.43 -14.37 -23.14
N GLY A 423 -0.31 -14.52 -22.44
CA GLY A 423 -0.02 -13.76 -21.22
C GLY A 423 0.04 -12.25 -21.45
N ILE A 424 0.59 -11.81 -22.59
CA ILE A 424 0.62 -10.40 -22.99
C ILE A 424 -0.79 -9.88 -23.26
N SER A 425 -1.63 -10.66 -23.96
CA SER A 425 -3.02 -10.29 -24.21
C SER A 425 -3.83 -10.10 -22.92
N GLU A 426 -3.63 -10.98 -21.93
CA GLU A 426 -4.25 -10.87 -20.61
C GLU A 426 -3.74 -9.65 -19.82
N LEU A 427 -2.43 -9.38 -19.89
CA LEU A 427 -1.82 -8.21 -19.26
C LEU A 427 -2.35 -6.91 -19.88
N ALA A 428 -2.40 -6.82 -21.22
CA ALA A 428 -2.94 -5.67 -21.94
C ALA A 428 -4.39 -5.39 -21.54
N GLN A 429 -5.22 -6.43 -21.43
CA GLN A 429 -6.60 -6.29 -20.96
C GLN A 429 -6.69 -5.80 -19.51
N THR A 430 -5.80 -6.28 -18.64
CA THR A 430 -5.74 -5.85 -17.23
C THR A 430 -5.36 -4.38 -17.12
N VAL A 431 -4.32 -3.96 -17.87
CA VAL A 431 -3.87 -2.57 -17.94
C VAL A 431 -4.97 -1.65 -18.50
N ALA A 432 -5.75 -2.11 -19.48
CA ALA A 432 -6.89 -1.36 -20.03
C ALA A 432 -8.06 -1.21 -19.03
N ASN A 433 -8.20 -2.16 -18.09
CA ASN A 433 -9.26 -2.17 -17.09
C ASN A 433 -8.92 -1.37 -15.82
N LEU A 434 -7.66 -0.98 -15.61
CA LEU A 434 -7.25 -0.04 -14.58
C LEU A 434 -7.69 1.38 -14.99
N LYS A 435 -8.94 1.73 -14.69
CA LYS A 435 -9.51 3.08 -14.84
C LYS A 435 -9.62 3.81 -13.51
#